data_AF-A0A422QI64-F1
#
_entry.id   AF-A0A422QI64-F1
#
_cell.length_a   1.000
_cell.length_b   1.000
_cell.length_c   1.000
_cell.angle_alpha   90.00
_cell.angle_beta   90.00
_cell.angle_gamma   90.00
#
_symmetry.space_group_name_H-M   'P 1'
#
loop_
_entity.id
_entity.type
_entity.pdbx_description
1 polymer ?
#
loop_
_entity_poly.entity_id
_entity_poly.type
_entity_poly.pdbx_seq_one_letter_code
_entity_poly.pdbx_strand_id
1 'polypeptide(L)'
;MIPTIVPIADAALSQSLADAINNKTKPLGSLGRLESLAAQLGLIQRSTKVSIDQPAILVFAADHGVVAEGISAFPQDVTWQMVENFLGNGAAINVFARQNGCAL
;
A
#
# COMPACT_ATOMS: atom_id res chain seq x y z
N MET A 1 12.18 21.29 8.16
CA MET A 1 12.77 20.12 8.84
C MET A 1 11.95 18.90 8.46
N ILE A 2 12.59 17.77 8.14
CA ILE A 2 11.89 16.51 7.83
C ILE A 2 11.36 15.94 9.16
N PRO A 3 10.09 15.49 9.25
CA PRO A 3 9.55 14.92 10.48
C PRO A 3 10.26 13.62 10.86
N THR A 4 10.43 13.39 12.16
CA THR A 4 10.99 12.13 12.66
C THR A 4 9.94 11.01 12.55
N ILE A 5 10.31 9.93 11.87
CA ILE A 5 9.50 8.70 11.81
C ILE A 5 9.90 7.82 12.99
N VAL A 6 8.95 7.53 13.87
CA VAL A 6 9.20 6.70 15.06
C VAL A 6 9.25 5.22 14.65
N PRO A 7 10.24 4.43 15.15
CA PRO A 7 10.25 2.99 14.93
C PRO A 7 8.97 2.31 15.43
N ILE A 8 8.54 1.27 14.72
CA ILE A 8 7.36 0.47 15.09
C ILE A 8 7.69 -0.70 16.03
N ALA A 9 8.96 -0.90 16.39
CA ALA A 9 9.40 -1.98 17.25
C ALA A 9 8.87 -1.80 18.68
N ASP A 10 8.04 -2.73 19.12
CA ASP A 10 7.47 -2.77 20.47
C ASP A 10 7.32 -4.23 20.88
N ALA A 11 8.13 -4.67 21.85
CA ALA A 11 8.16 -6.07 22.27
C ALA A 11 6.85 -6.51 22.96
N ALA A 12 6.25 -5.62 23.75
CA ALA A 12 5.01 -5.92 24.48
C ALA A 12 3.82 -6.03 23.53
N LEU A 13 3.73 -5.10 22.56
CA LEU A 13 2.70 -5.16 21.53
C LEU A 13 2.93 -6.34 20.57
N SER A 14 4.18 -6.64 20.20
CA SER A 14 4.51 -7.80 19.36
C SER A 14 4.02 -9.10 20.00
N GLN A 15 4.24 -9.27 21.31
CA GLN A 15 3.73 -10.43 22.04
C GLN A 15 2.19 -10.45 22.06
N SER A 16 1.56 -9.30 22.35
CA SER A 16 0.10 -9.18 22.37
C SER A 16 -0.54 -9.50 21.01
N LEU A 17 0.09 -9.13 19.91
CA LEU A 17 -0.32 -9.45 18.55
C LEU A 17 -0.17 -10.94 18.26
N ALA A 18 0.97 -11.53 18.63
CA ALA A 18 1.21 -12.97 18.47
C ALA A 18 0.15 -13.79 19.22
N ASP A 19 -0.15 -13.42 20.46
CA ASP A 19 -1.19 -14.07 21.26
C ASP A 19 -2.57 -13.92 20.62
N ALA A 20 -2.92 -12.72 20.15
CA ALA A 20 -4.21 -12.46 19.49
C ALA A 20 -4.39 -13.25 18.19
N ILE A 21 -3.31 -13.47 17.44
CA ILE A 21 -3.30 -14.23 16.17
C ILE A 21 -3.34 -15.74 16.44
N ASN A 22 -2.53 -16.23 17.38
CA ASN A 22 -2.42 -17.66 17.68
C ASN A 22 -3.67 -18.20 18.37
N ASN A 23 -4.38 -17.38 19.15
CA ASN A 23 -5.62 -17.77 19.83
C ASN A 23 -6.89 -17.69 18.97
N LYS A 24 -6.77 -17.51 17.65
CA LYS A 24 -7.92 -17.65 16.74
C LYS A 24 -8.27 -19.12 16.52
N THR A 25 -9.52 -19.40 16.19
CA THR A 25 -10.01 -20.75 15.86
C THR A 25 -9.44 -21.22 14.50
N LYS A 26 -8.16 -21.56 14.48
CA LYS A 26 -7.39 -22.04 13.32
C LYS A 26 -6.20 -22.87 13.81
N PRO A 27 -5.68 -23.82 13.01
CA PRO A 27 -4.36 -24.39 13.29
C PRO A 27 -3.29 -23.29 13.30
N LEU A 28 -2.26 -23.46 14.13
CA LEU A 28 -1.16 -22.49 14.21
C LEU A 28 -0.50 -22.33 12.83
N GLY A 29 -0.31 -21.08 12.40
CA GLY A 29 0.31 -20.74 11.11
C GLY A 29 -0.53 -21.02 9.86
N SER A 30 -1.77 -21.52 9.98
CA SER A 30 -2.55 -21.97 8.81
C SER A 30 -2.96 -20.85 7.85
N LEU A 31 -2.94 -19.58 8.28
CA LEU A 31 -3.23 -18.44 7.41
C LEU A 31 -1.96 -17.85 6.75
N GLY A 32 -0.79 -18.42 7.03
CA GLY A 32 0.47 -18.08 6.39
C GLY A 32 0.77 -16.59 6.41
N ARG A 33 0.90 -15.98 5.23
CA ARG A 33 1.25 -14.55 5.06
C ARG A 33 0.26 -13.58 5.69
N LEU A 34 -1.00 -13.98 5.89
CA LEU A 34 -1.97 -13.11 6.55
C LEU A 34 -1.63 -12.90 8.04
N GLU A 35 -1.00 -13.87 8.68
CA GLU A 35 -0.61 -13.77 10.10
C GLU A 35 0.52 -12.75 10.28
N SER A 36 1.57 -12.83 9.45
CA SER A 36 2.66 -11.86 9.48
C SER A 36 2.22 -10.47 9.04
N LEU A 37 1.33 -10.36 8.05
CA LEU A 37 0.76 -9.08 7.63
C LEU A 37 -0.09 -8.43 8.74
N ALA A 38 -0.93 -9.21 9.42
CA ALA A 38 -1.73 -8.69 10.54
C ALA A 38 -0.84 -8.18 11.69
N ALA A 39 0.23 -8.90 12.03
CA ALA A 39 1.20 -8.45 13.02
C ALA A 39 1.90 -7.15 12.59
N GLN A 40 2.35 -7.06 11.34
CA GLN A 40 2.99 -5.85 10.81
C GLN A 40 2.04 -4.63 10.87
N LEU A 41 0.80 -4.79 10.40
CA LEU A 41 -0.19 -3.72 10.44
C LEU A 41 -0.52 -3.32 11.88
N GLY A 42 -0.59 -4.28 12.80
CA GLY A 42 -0.81 -4.02 14.22
C GLY A 42 0.30 -3.20 14.86
N LEU A 43 1.57 -3.44 14.50
CA LEU A 43 2.70 -2.63 14.96
C LEU A 43 2.66 -1.22 14.37
N ILE A 44 2.34 -1.07 13.08
CA ILE A 44 2.19 0.23 12.42
C ILE A 44 1.06 1.05 13.06
N GLN A 45 -0.09 0.42 13.32
CA GLN A 45 -1.27 1.06 13.90
C GLN A 45 -1.26 1.10 15.44
N ARG A 46 -0.23 0.51 16.07
CA ARG A 46 -0.12 0.34 17.52
C ARG A 46 -1.36 -0.27 18.18
N SER A 47 -1.92 -1.31 17.55
CA SER A 47 -3.18 -1.92 17.93
C SER A 47 -3.21 -3.41 17.62
N THR A 48 -3.84 -4.21 18.49
CA THR A 48 -4.18 -5.62 18.21
C THR A 48 -5.46 -5.78 17.39
N LYS A 49 -6.20 -4.67 17.19
CA LYS A 49 -7.38 -4.57 16.33
C LYS A 49 -7.02 -3.67 15.14
N VAL A 50 -6.60 -4.29 14.05
CA VAL A 50 -6.23 -3.60 12.82
C VAL A 50 -7.49 -3.19 12.06
N SER A 51 -7.54 -1.96 11.57
CA SER A 51 -8.55 -1.48 10.62
C SER A 51 -7.87 -0.87 9.38
N ILE A 52 -8.55 -0.91 8.24
CA ILE A 52 -8.13 -0.19 7.04
C ILE A 52 -9.25 0.77 6.70
N ASP A 53 -9.05 2.03 7.05
CA ASP A 53 -10.05 3.08 6.94
C ASP A 53 -9.65 4.03 5.82
N GLN A 54 -10.52 4.20 4.81
CA GLN A 54 -10.33 5.12 3.68
C GLN A 54 -8.94 4.99 3.01
N PRO A 55 -8.55 3.80 2.51
CA PRO A 55 -7.26 3.63 1.86
C PRO A 55 -7.17 4.51 0.60
N ALA A 56 -5.97 4.99 0.29
CA ALA A 56 -5.73 5.83 -0.87
C ALA A 56 -4.51 5.34 -1.67
N ILE A 57 -4.56 5.52 -2.98
CA ILE A 57 -3.48 5.29 -3.91
C ILE A 57 -3.04 6.64 -4.44
N LEU A 58 -1.77 6.99 -4.30
CA LEU A 58 -1.22 8.24 -4.83
C LEU A 58 -0.38 7.93 -6.07
N VAL A 59 -0.77 8.49 -7.22
CA VAL A 59 -0.02 8.37 -8.47
C VAL A 59 0.80 9.62 -8.70
N PHE A 60 2.12 9.47 -8.75
CA PHE A 60 3.06 10.53 -9.10
C PHE A 60 3.44 10.38 -10.57
N ALA A 61 3.13 11.41 -11.38
CA ALA A 61 3.48 11.46 -12.79
C ALA A 61 4.53 12.56 -13.02
N ALA A 62 5.59 12.21 -13.74
CA ALA A 62 6.66 13.12 -14.13
C ALA A 62 7.35 12.64 -15.40
N ASP A 63 7.72 13.58 -16.26
CA ASP A 63 8.56 13.30 -17.41
C ASP A 63 10.03 13.25 -17.04
N HIS A 64 10.81 12.55 -17.86
CA HIS A 64 12.25 12.38 -17.68
C HIS A 64 12.97 12.70 -18.99
N GLY A 65 13.88 13.68 -18.97
CA GLY A 65 14.57 14.15 -20.18
C GLY A 65 15.43 13.09 -20.88
N VAL A 66 15.86 12.05 -20.16
CA VAL A 66 16.63 10.92 -20.71
C VAL A 66 15.89 10.16 -21.81
N VAL A 67 14.56 10.34 -21.94
CA VAL A 67 13.78 9.80 -23.07
C VAL A 67 14.32 10.24 -24.43
N ALA A 68 14.96 11.42 -24.52
CA ALA A 68 15.59 11.90 -25.74
C ALA A 68 16.71 10.98 -26.28
N GLU A 69 17.28 10.12 -25.42
CA GLU A 69 18.31 9.15 -25.79
C GLU A 69 17.73 7.87 -26.45
N GLY A 70 16.42 7.83 -26.72
CA GLY A 70 15.77 6.70 -27.38
C GLY A 70 15.62 5.45 -26.50
N ILE A 71 15.71 5.61 -25.17
CA ILE A 71 15.65 4.51 -24.19
C ILE A 71 14.23 4.05 -23.84
N SER A 72 13.22 4.82 -24.23
CA SER A 72 11.81 4.53 -23.94
C SER A 72 11.13 3.86 -25.13
N ALA A 73 10.27 2.86 -24.86
CA ALA A 73 9.42 2.24 -25.88
C ALA A 73 8.25 3.14 -26.33
N PHE A 74 7.96 4.21 -25.59
CA PHE A 74 6.87 5.14 -25.84
C PHE A 74 7.36 6.59 -25.91
N PRO A 75 6.73 7.45 -26.71
CA PRO A 75 7.06 8.88 -26.75
C PRO A 75 6.73 9.55 -25.41
N GLN A 76 7.41 10.67 -25.13
CA GLN A 76 7.25 11.43 -23.89
C GLN A 76 5.80 11.88 -23.64
N ASP A 77 5.05 12.17 -24.71
CA ASP A 77 3.65 12.58 -24.64
C ASP A 77 2.72 11.58 -23.95
N VAL A 78 3.10 10.30 -23.86
CA VAL A 78 2.27 9.28 -23.20
C VAL A 78 2.09 9.58 -21.71
N THR A 79 3.03 10.27 -21.06
CA THR A 79 2.90 10.63 -19.64
C THR A 79 1.66 11.46 -19.37
N TRP A 80 1.47 12.59 -20.06
CA TRP A 80 0.32 13.46 -19.83
C TRP A 80 -0.98 12.83 -20.32
N GLN A 81 -0.94 12.06 -21.42
CA GLN A 81 -2.10 11.31 -21.92
C GLN A 81 -2.58 10.27 -20.89
N MET A 82 -1.67 9.59 -20.20
CA MET A 82 -2.03 8.67 -19.13
C MET A 82 -2.59 9.39 -17.90
N VAL A 83 -2.09 10.59 -17.58
CA VAL A 83 -2.68 11.43 -16.53
C VAL A 83 -4.12 11.80 -16.88
N GLU A 84 -4.40 12.21 -18.11
CA GLU A 84 -5.78 12.44 -18.57
C GLU A 84 -6.63 11.17 -18.45
N ASN A 85 -6.06 10.00 -18.79
CA ASN A 85 -6.75 8.72 -18.63
C ASN A 85 -7.05 8.38 -17.15
N PHE A 86 -6.15 8.69 -16.23
CA PHE A 86 -6.39 8.55 -14.79
C PHE A 86 -7.53 9.46 -14.32
N LEU A 87 -7.52 10.74 -14.72
CA LEU A 87 -8.59 11.70 -14.41
C LEU A 87 -9.93 11.31 -15.04
N GLY A 88 -9.90 10.71 -16.23
CA GLY A 88 -11.05 10.18 -16.95
C GLY A 88 -11.56 8.83 -16.44
N ASN A 89 -10.97 8.26 -15.39
CA ASN A 89 -11.30 6.95 -14.83
C ASN A 89 -11.13 5.76 -15.79
N GLY A 90 -10.33 5.91 -16.85
CA GLY A 90 -10.20 4.92 -17.93
C GLY A 90 -8.99 3.97 -17.78
N ALA A 91 -8.11 4.20 -16.80
CA ALA A 91 -6.94 3.34 -16.62
C ALA A 91 -7.21 2.15 -15.68
N ALA A 92 -6.35 1.14 -15.76
CA ALA A 92 -6.45 -0.07 -14.93
C ALA A 92 -6.42 0.26 -13.42
N ILE A 93 -5.61 1.24 -13.01
CA ILE A 93 -5.52 1.65 -11.60
C ILE A 93 -6.84 2.21 -11.07
N ASN A 94 -7.64 2.89 -11.90
CA ASN A 94 -8.98 3.36 -11.53
C ASN A 94 -9.92 2.18 -11.24
N VAL A 95 -9.83 1.11 -12.03
CA VAL A 95 -10.62 -0.11 -11.81
C VAL A 95 -10.21 -0.78 -10.49
N PHE A 96 -8.90 -0.93 -10.25
CA PHE A 96 -8.40 -1.54 -9.01
C PHE A 96 -8.75 -0.71 -7.77
N ALA A 97 -8.59 0.61 -7.83
CA ALA A 97 -8.93 1.51 -6.74
C ALA A 97 -10.42 1.38 -6.38
N ARG A 98 -11.30 1.49 -7.37
CA ARG A 98 -12.76 1.35 -7.16
C ARG A 98 -13.14 -0.04 -6.64
N GLN A 99 -12.57 -1.11 -7.19
CA GLN A 99 -12.85 -2.49 -6.77
C GLN A 99 -12.47 -2.75 -5.30
N ASN A 100 -11.44 -2.07 -4.80
CA ASN A 100 -10.96 -2.22 -3.42
C ASN A 100 -11.41 -1.09 -2.49
N GLY A 101 -12.28 -0.18 -2.94
CA GLY A 101 -12.74 0.96 -2.16
C GLY A 101 -11.65 1.95 -1.79
N CYS A 102 -10.58 2.03 -2.58
CA CYS A 102 -9.51 3.01 -2.40
C CYS A 102 -9.84 4.31 -3.13
N ALA A 103 -9.54 5.44 -2.49
CA ALA A 103 -9.38 6.70 -3.21
C ALA A 103 -8.17 6.60 -4.16
N LEU A 104 -8.24 7.30 -5.28
CA LEU A 104 -7.18 7.43 -6.27
C LEU A 104 -7.02 8.91 -6.65
#